data_AF-A0A7I4YIT2-F1
#
_entry.id   AF-A0A7I4YIT2-F1
#
_cell.length_a   1.000
_cell.length_b   1.000
_cell.length_c   1.000
_cell.angle_alpha   90.00
_cell.angle_beta   90.00
_cell.angle_gamma   90.00
#
_symmetry.space_group_name_H-M   'P 1'
#
loop_
_entity.id
_entity.type
_entity.pdbx_description
1 polymer ?
#
loop_
_entity_poly.entity_id
_entity_poly.type
_entity_poly.pdbx_seq_one_letter_code
_entity_poly.pdbx_strand_id
1 'polypeptide(L)'
;MNTAVAVLFAVCFLLCITEGRHGHSHSHEHGGERPPKPAFLDKLNDTLREEFWSIVKDRSIPPSEKREKVLAWGEKYGLEKETQEHEDRIAAWWAARKGTTAASV
;
A
#
# COMPACT_ATOMS: atom_id res chain seq x y z
N MET A 1 34.11 -11.87 28.61
CA MET A 1 33.42 -12.15 27.33
C MET A 1 32.56 -13.36 27.56
N ASN A 2 31.25 -13.14 27.50
CA ASN A 2 30.31 -13.76 28.42
C ASN A 2 29.73 -15.01 27.76
N THR A 3 30.31 -16.18 28.02
CA THR A 3 29.87 -17.47 27.47
C THR A 3 28.39 -17.74 27.78
N ALA A 4 27.88 -17.20 28.89
CA ALA A 4 26.47 -17.22 29.26
C ALA A 4 25.56 -16.54 28.20
N VAL A 5 26.04 -15.47 27.56
CA VAL A 5 25.28 -14.76 26.51
C VAL A 5 25.22 -15.60 25.24
N ALA A 6 26.33 -16.25 24.85
CA ALA A 6 26.37 -17.11 23.67
C ALA A 6 25.45 -18.34 23.80
N VAL A 7 25.40 -18.96 24.99
CA VAL A 7 24.48 -20.09 25.26
C VAL A 7 23.02 -19.64 25.23
N LEU A 8 22.71 -18.45 25.77
CA LEU A 8 21.35 -17.91 25.74
C LEU A 8 20.85 -17.69 24.29
N PHE A 9 21.70 -17.15 23.42
CA PHE A 9 21.35 -16.96 22.01
C PHE A 9 21.16 -18.27 21.25
N ALA A 10 21.98 -19.30 21.53
CA ALA A 10 21.85 -20.60 20.87
C ALA A 10 20.54 -21.33 21.28
N VAL A 11 20.15 -21.27 22.55
CA VAL A 11 18.86 -21.81 23.02
C VAL A 11 17.69 -21.04 22.42
N CYS A 12 17.80 -19.71 22.34
CA CYS A 12 16.78 -18.87 21.72
C CYS A 12 16.61 -19.19 20.23
N PHE A 13 17.72 -19.36 19.49
CA PHE A 13 17.68 -19.75 18.08
C PHE A 13 17.03 -21.12 17.88
N LEU A 14 17.34 -22.10 18.73
CA LEU A 14 16.73 -23.44 18.64
C LEU A 14 15.22 -23.40 18.93
N LEU A 15 14.78 -22.61 19.92
CA LEU A 15 13.35 -22.40 20.19
C LEU A 15 12.64 -21.74 19.00
N CYS A 16 13.28 -20.75 18.35
CA CYS A 16 12.72 -20.09 17.17
C CYS A 16 12.59 -20.99 15.94
N ILE A 17 13.42 -22.03 15.80
CA ILE A 17 13.37 -22.95 14.65
C ILE A 17 12.32 -24.05 14.85
N THR A 18 12.01 -24.44 16.09
CA THR A 18 11.03 -25.50 16.37
C THR A 18 9.56 -25.05 16.43
N GLU A 19 9.28 -23.74 16.52
CA GLU A 19 7.92 -23.19 16.44
C GLU A 19 7.46 -22.90 15.00
N GLY A 20 8.01 -23.62 14.03
CA GLY A 20 7.39 -23.75 12.71
C GLY A 20 6.21 -24.71 12.77
N ARG A 21 5.02 -24.22 13.11
CA ARG A 21 3.68 -24.59 12.56
C ARG A 21 2.53 -24.24 13.51
N HIS A 22 1.99 -23.05 13.34
CA HIS A 22 0.54 -22.88 13.30
C HIS A 22 0.23 -21.86 12.20
N GLY A 23 -0.27 -22.38 11.08
CA GLY A 23 -0.92 -21.56 10.07
C GLY A 23 -2.11 -20.88 10.71
N HIS A 24 -1.93 -19.63 11.10
CA HIS A 24 -3.03 -18.74 11.37
C HIS A 24 -2.98 -17.66 10.30
N SER A 25 -3.62 -17.97 9.17
CA SER A 25 -3.98 -16.96 8.17
C SER A 25 -4.94 -15.99 8.85
N HIS A 26 -4.38 -14.98 9.51
CA HIS A 26 -5.12 -13.78 9.89
C HIS A 26 -5.47 -13.06 8.59
N SER A 27 -6.65 -13.38 8.07
CA SER A 27 -7.36 -12.55 7.11
C SER A 27 -7.61 -11.21 7.80
N HIS A 28 -6.71 -10.25 7.63
CA HIS A 28 -6.99 -8.86 7.94
C HIS A 28 -8.00 -8.36 6.90
N GLU A 29 -9.29 -8.62 7.16
CA GLU A 29 -10.38 -7.85 6.58
C GLU A 29 -10.25 -6.41 7.09
N HIS A 30 -9.43 -5.63 6.39
CA HIS A 30 -9.45 -4.18 6.51
C HIS A 30 -10.77 -3.70 5.89
N GLY A 31 -11.84 -3.71 6.68
CA GLY A 31 -13.16 -3.15 6.35
C GLY A 31 -13.19 -1.63 6.21
N GLY A 32 -12.11 -1.03 5.70
CA GLY A 32 -12.10 0.35 5.22
C GLY A 32 -12.43 0.34 3.74
N GLU A 33 -13.44 1.12 3.36
CA GLU A 33 -13.72 1.37 1.94
C GLU A 33 -12.47 1.95 1.28
N ARG A 34 -11.93 1.22 0.30
CA ARG A 34 -10.72 1.61 -0.43
C ARG A 34 -11.13 2.37 -1.69
N PRO A 35 -10.35 3.39 -2.08
CA PRO A 35 -10.53 4.01 -3.38
C PRO A 35 -10.44 2.98 -4.52
N PRO A 36 -11.18 3.18 -5.63
CA PRO A 36 -11.24 2.22 -6.73
C PRO A 36 -9.88 1.98 -7.37
N LYS A 37 -9.53 0.69 -7.57
CA LYS A 37 -8.30 0.29 -8.26
C LYS A 37 -8.21 0.93 -9.65
N PRO A 38 -7.05 1.45 -10.08
CA PRO A 38 -6.86 1.90 -11.45
C PRO A 38 -6.88 0.71 -12.42
N ALA A 39 -7.78 0.74 -13.40
CA ALA A 39 -7.94 -0.34 -14.38
C ALA A 39 -6.81 -0.37 -15.42
N PHE A 40 -6.18 0.76 -15.70
CA PHE A 40 -5.07 0.83 -16.65
C PHE A 40 -3.83 0.06 -16.16
N LEU A 41 -3.67 -0.10 -14.84
CA LEU A 41 -2.58 -0.90 -14.26
C LEU A 41 -2.65 -2.39 -14.63
N ASP A 42 -3.82 -2.91 -14.99
CA ASP A 42 -3.97 -4.33 -15.34
C ASP A 42 -3.31 -4.66 -16.69
N LYS A 43 -3.06 -3.64 -17.52
CA LYS A 43 -2.38 -3.77 -18.82
C LYS A 43 -0.87 -3.52 -18.74
N LEU A 44 -0.36 -3.11 -17.57
CA LEU A 44 1.06 -2.82 -17.37
C LEU A 44 1.81 -4.05 -16.86
N ASN A 45 3.13 -4.05 -17.04
CA ASN A 45 3.99 -5.06 -16.44
C ASN A 45 4.00 -4.95 -14.90
N ASP A 46 4.36 -6.05 -14.25
CA ASP A 46 4.33 -6.17 -12.80
C ASP A 46 5.22 -5.14 -12.10
N THR A 47 6.40 -4.84 -12.66
CA THR A 47 7.34 -3.84 -12.13
C THR A 47 6.73 -2.43 -12.10
N LEU A 48 6.10 -1.99 -13.20
CA LEU A 48 5.43 -0.69 -13.26
C LEU A 48 4.26 -0.61 -12.27
N ARG A 49 3.51 -1.71 -12.13
CA ARG A 49 2.43 -1.79 -11.16
C ARG A 49 2.97 -1.67 -9.73
N GLU A 50 4.08 -2.32 -9.41
CA GLU A 50 4.74 -2.22 -8.12
C GLU A 50 5.25 -0.80 -7.84
N GLU A 51 5.90 -0.14 -8.82
CA GLU A 51 6.33 1.25 -8.69
C GLU A 51 5.15 2.17 -8.36
N PHE A 52 4.04 2.06 -9.10
CA PHE A 52 2.84 2.84 -8.83
C PHE A 52 2.33 2.60 -7.40
N TRP A 53 2.21 1.33 -6.98
CA TRP A 53 1.72 1.01 -5.63
C TRP A 53 2.67 1.46 -4.53
N SER A 54 3.98 1.51 -4.79
CA SER A 54 4.96 2.02 -3.82
C SER A 54 4.70 3.50 -3.50
N ILE A 55 4.37 4.31 -4.52
CA ILE A 55 4.04 5.73 -4.37
C ILE A 55 2.71 5.89 -3.60
N VAL A 56 1.67 5.17 -4.04
CA VAL A 56 0.32 5.32 -3.45
C VAL A 56 0.27 4.86 -1.99
N LYS A 57 0.97 3.76 -1.67
CA LYS A 57 0.99 3.17 -0.32
C LYS A 57 1.95 3.86 0.63
N ASP A 58 2.84 4.72 0.15
CA ASP A 58 3.75 5.47 1.00
C ASP A 58 2.96 6.34 1.97
N ARG A 59 3.04 6.04 3.27
CA ARG A 59 2.31 6.79 4.31
C ARG A 59 3.08 7.99 4.82
N SER A 60 4.33 8.16 4.40
CA SER A 60 5.19 9.26 4.81
C SER A 60 4.88 10.56 4.07
N ILE A 61 4.25 10.48 2.90
CA ILE A 61 3.97 11.63 2.04
C ILE A 61 2.49 12.05 2.06
N PRO A 62 2.20 13.36 1.99
CA PRO A 62 0.84 13.88 1.98
C PRO A 62 0.12 13.54 0.65
N PRO A 63 -1.23 13.51 0.65
CA PRO A 63 -2.01 13.18 -0.55
C PRO A 63 -1.73 14.06 -1.78
N SER A 64 -1.42 15.35 -1.59
CA SER A 64 -1.07 16.26 -2.68
C SER A 64 0.24 15.86 -3.35
N GLU A 65 1.25 15.52 -2.57
CA GLU A 65 2.55 15.07 -3.09
C GLU A 65 2.44 13.68 -3.73
N LYS A 66 1.57 12.80 -3.21
CA LYS A 66 1.25 11.53 -3.88
C LYS A 66 0.72 11.75 -5.29
N ARG A 67 -0.25 12.66 -5.43
CA ARG A 67 -0.83 13.00 -6.73
C ARG A 67 0.26 13.46 -7.70
N GLU A 68 1.11 14.38 -7.29
CA GLU A 68 2.21 14.88 -8.11
C GLU A 68 3.17 13.75 -8.54
N LYS A 69 3.54 12.86 -7.61
CA LYS A 69 4.39 11.70 -7.92
C LYS A 69 3.74 10.71 -8.86
N VAL A 70 2.43 10.47 -8.74
CA VAL A 70 1.68 9.60 -9.66
C VAL A 70 1.60 10.21 -11.06
N LEU A 71 1.38 11.52 -11.17
CA LEU A 71 1.36 12.22 -12.46
C LEU A 71 2.75 12.22 -13.13
N ALA A 72 3.81 12.52 -12.38
CA ALA A 72 5.18 12.46 -12.89
C ALA A 72 5.60 11.04 -13.30
N TRP A 73 5.14 10.03 -12.54
CA TRP A 73 5.29 8.63 -12.93
C TRP A 73 4.54 8.31 -14.23
N GLY A 74 3.33 8.83 -14.40
CA GLY A 74 2.55 8.72 -15.63
C GLY A 74 3.27 9.33 -16.83
N GLU A 75 3.76 10.56 -16.69
CA GLU A 75 4.55 11.27 -17.70
C GLU A 75 5.79 10.47 -18.14
N LYS A 76 6.54 9.94 -17.18
CA LYS A 76 7.74 9.13 -17.45
C LYS A 76 7.46 7.92 -18.37
N TYR A 77 6.27 7.33 -18.29
CA TYR A 77 5.90 6.13 -19.04
C TYR A 77 4.86 6.36 -20.14
N GLY A 78 4.49 7.63 -20.43
CA GLY A 78 3.51 7.98 -21.45
C GLY A 78 2.06 7.61 -21.09
N LEU A 79 1.74 7.58 -19.80
CA LEU A 79 0.43 7.25 -19.21
C LEU A 79 -0.25 8.49 -18.58
N GLU A 80 0.09 9.68 -19.07
CA GLU A 80 -0.36 10.97 -18.50
C GLU A 80 -1.88 11.04 -18.44
N LYS A 81 -2.56 10.64 -19.51
CA LYS A 81 -4.01 10.66 -19.58
C LYS A 81 -4.63 9.70 -18.57
N GLU A 82 -4.17 8.45 -18.53
CA GLU A 82 -4.70 7.43 -17.62
C GLU A 82 -4.44 7.75 -16.15
N THR A 83 -3.27 8.30 -15.83
CA THR A 83 -2.93 8.73 -14.47
C THR A 83 -3.72 9.95 -14.04
N GLN A 84 -3.93 10.93 -14.92
CA GLN A 84 -4.77 12.09 -14.66
C GLN A 84 -6.23 11.69 -14.42
N GLU A 85 -6.82 10.87 -15.31
CA GLU A 85 -8.17 10.35 -15.15
C GLU A 85 -8.35 9.57 -13.85
N HIS A 86 -7.32 8.81 -13.44
CA HIS A 86 -7.32 8.11 -12.17
C HIS A 86 -7.34 9.07 -10.97
N GLU A 87 -6.44 10.04 -10.92
CA GLU A 87 -6.36 11.01 -9.82
C GLU A 87 -7.65 11.82 -9.71
N ASP A 88 -8.26 12.22 -10.84
CA ASP A 88 -9.53 12.94 -10.83
C ASP A 88 -10.68 12.06 -10.31
N ARG A 89 -10.71 10.77 -10.67
CA ARG A 89 -11.69 9.82 -10.12
C ARG A 89 -11.51 9.59 -8.62
N ILE A 90 -10.26 9.53 -8.14
CA ILE A 90 -9.96 9.40 -6.71
C ILE A 90 -10.39 10.66 -5.96
N ALA A 91 -10.10 11.84 -6.51
CA ALA A 91 -10.54 13.11 -5.95
C ALA A 91 -12.07 13.20 -5.86
N ALA A 92 -12.78 12.80 -6.93
CA ALA A 92 -14.24 12.73 -6.95
C ALA A 92 -14.79 11.75 -5.92
N TRP A 93 -14.17 10.57 -5.77
CA TRP A 93 -14.56 9.58 -4.76
C TRP A 93 -14.42 10.12 -3.33
N TRP A 94 -13.31 10.79 -3.03
CA TRP A 94 -13.11 11.46 -1.74
C TRP A 94 -14.08 12.63 -1.51
N ALA A 95 -14.38 13.41 -2.55
CA ALA A 95 -15.32 14.51 -2.48
C ALA A 95 -16.74 14.02 -2.19
N ALA A 96 -17.19 12.97 -2.90
CA ALA A 96 -18.49 12.35 -2.68
C ALA A 96 -18.64 11.87 -1.22
N ARG A 97 -17.64 11.17 -0.70
CA ARG A 97 -17.62 10.68 0.69
C ARG A 97 -17.74 11.80 1.73
N LYS A 98 -17.00 12.89 1.55
CA LYS A 98 -17.05 14.05 2.46
C LYS A 98 -18.41 14.74 2.43
N GLY A 99 -19.10 14.74 1.28
CA GLY A 99 -20.46 15.27 1.15
C GLY A 99 -21.52 14.40 1.83
N THR A 100 -21.38 13.07 1.79
CA THR A 100 -22.35 12.15 2.41
C THR A 100 -22.31 12.17 3.94
N THR A 101 -21.14 12.46 4.53
CA THR A 101 -20.99 12.53 6.00
C THR A 101 -21.63 13.77 6.64
N ALA A 102 -21.96 14.81 5.86
CA ALA A 102 -22.66 15.99 6.35
C ALA A 102 -24.19 15.85 6.38
N ALA A 103 -24.76 14.80 5.76
CA ALA A 103 -26.21 14.59 5.66
C ALA A 103 -26.74 13.51 6.63
N SER A 104 -25.94 13.06 7.60
CA SER A 104 -26.32 12.02 8.58
C SER A 104 -26.25 12.48 10.03
N VAL A 105 -26.41 13.79 10.29
CA VAL A 105 -26.57 14.33 11.66
C VAL A 105 -27.86 15.13 11.75
#